data_AF-A0A920L9E1-F1
#
_entry.id   AF-A0A920L9E1-F1
#
_cell.length_a   1.000
_cell.length_b   1.000
_cell.length_c   1.000
_cell.angle_alpha   90.00
_cell.angle_beta   90.00
_cell.angle_gamma   90.00
#
_symmetry.space_group_name_H-M   'P 1'
#
loop_
_entity.id
_entity.type
_entity.pdbx_description
1 polymer ?
#
loop_
_entity_poly.entity_id
_entity_poly.type
_entity_poly.pdbx_seq_one_letter_code
_entity_poly.pdbx_strand_id
1 'polypeptide(L)'
;MAWELLQPSLSHCLAIDDTAVAPLMARFADGTIGGVKIEAGECSTSGLAAPGCQTRPTMLAKSGFNSDSVILLIGSEGATDADIYAELISLGQN
;
A
#
# COMPACT_ATOMS: atom_id res chain seq x y z
N MET A 1 11.13 -19.19 12.06
CA MET A 1 11.06 -18.42 13.32
C MET A 1 10.12 -17.21 13.23
N ALA A 2 10.21 -16.32 12.23
CA ALA A 2 9.31 -15.15 12.14
C ALA A 2 7.80 -15.51 12.09
N TRP A 3 7.43 -16.58 11.38
CA TRP A 3 6.03 -17.00 11.24
C TRP A 3 5.37 -17.39 12.57
N GLU A 4 6.09 -18.08 13.45
CA GLU A 4 5.57 -18.53 14.76
C GLU A 4 5.20 -17.34 15.66
N LEU A 5 5.86 -16.19 15.49
CA LEU A 5 5.55 -14.96 16.21
C LEU A 5 4.38 -14.18 15.56
N LEU A 6 4.33 -14.16 14.23
CA LEU A 6 3.34 -13.40 13.48
C LEU A 6 1.97 -14.07 13.47
N GLN A 7 1.90 -15.38 13.23
CA GLN A 7 0.66 -16.14 13.08
C GLN A 7 -0.37 -15.88 14.20
N PRO A 8 -0.02 -15.86 15.51
CA PRO A 8 -1.01 -15.59 16.56
C PRO A 8 -1.46 -14.11 16.63
N SER A 9 -0.71 -13.18 16.03
CA SER A 9 -0.97 -11.74 16.09
C SER A 9 -1.61 -11.16 14.83
N LEU A 10 -1.60 -11.92 13.72
CA LEU A 10 -2.17 -11.49 12.44
C LEU A 10 -3.69 -11.72 12.42
N SER A 11 -4.45 -10.67 12.11
CA SER A 11 -5.90 -10.79 11.86
C SER A 11 -6.22 -11.18 10.42
N HIS A 12 -5.44 -10.67 9.46
CA HIS A 12 -5.65 -10.88 8.03
C HIS A 12 -4.32 -10.90 7.27
N CYS A 13 -4.30 -11.63 6.15
CA CYS A 13 -3.23 -11.58 5.14
C CYS A 13 -3.85 -11.20 3.80
N LEU A 14 -3.15 -10.37 3.02
CA LEU A 14 -3.58 -9.94 1.70
C LEU A 14 -2.47 -10.19 0.70
N ALA A 15 -2.84 -10.69 -0.48
CA ALA A 15 -1.98 -10.72 -1.65
C ALA A 15 -2.47 -9.66 -2.63
N ILE A 16 -1.52 -8.98 -3.28
CA ILE A 16 -1.79 -8.07 -4.38
C ILE A 16 -1.02 -8.50 -5.61
N ASP A 17 -1.51 -8.05 -6.76
CA ASP A 17 -0.84 -8.20 -8.03
C ASP A 17 0.13 -7.02 -8.24
N ASP A 18 1.28 -7.28 -8.86
CA ASP A 18 2.31 -6.28 -9.12
C ASP A 18 1.77 -5.11 -9.98
N THR A 19 0.73 -5.36 -10.79
CA THR A 19 0.01 -4.30 -11.54
C THR A 19 -0.59 -3.21 -10.64
N ALA A 20 -0.79 -3.48 -9.35
CA ALA A 20 -1.26 -2.50 -8.38
C ALA A 20 -0.17 -1.54 -7.90
N VAL A 21 1.12 -1.88 -8.09
CA VAL A 21 2.24 -1.11 -7.51
C VAL A 21 2.37 0.26 -8.17
N ALA A 22 2.44 0.31 -9.50
CA ALA A 22 2.64 1.58 -10.23
C ALA A 22 1.54 2.62 -9.93
N PRO A 23 0.23 2.28 -9.99
CA PRO A 23 -0.83 3.24 -9.65
C PRO A 23 -0.79 3.71 -8.19
N LEU A 24 -0.41 2.84 -7.25
CA LEU A 24 -0.31 3.20 -5.84
C LEU A 24 0.89 4.12 -5.57
N MET A 25 2.04 3.86 -6.20
CA MET A 25 3.21 4.75 -6.13
C MET A 25 2.88 6.15 -6.65
N ALA A 26 2.21 6.24 -7.81
CA ALA A 26 1.80 7.52 -8.40
C ALA A 26 0.88 8.32 -7.45
N ARG A 27 -0.09 7.66 -6.82
CA ARG A 27 -1.02 8.28 -5.86
C ARG A 27 -0.38 8.74 -4.54
N PHE A 28 0.79 8.19 -4.21
CA PHE A 28 1.61 8.70 -3.11
C PHE A 28 2.41 9.92 -3.53
N ALA A 29 3.03 9.87 -4.69
CA ALA A 29 3.82 10.97 -5.22
C ALA A 29 2.97 12.23 -5.48
N ASP A 30 1.69 12.08 -5.84
CA ASP A 30 0.77 13.20 -6.05
C ASP A 30 0.02 13.64 -4.77
N GLY A 31 0.04 12.82 -3.71
CA GLY A 31 -0.60 13.10 -2.43
C GLY A 31 -2.11 12.81 -2.37
N THR A 32 -2.66 12.16 -3.40
CA THR A 32 -4.06 11.69 -3.43
C THR A 32 -4.34 10.70 -2.29
N ILE A 33 -3.31 9.95 -1.86
CA ILE A 33 -3.36 9.14 -0.66
C ILE A 33 -2.73 9.92 0.50
N GLY A 34 -3.45 10.06 1.61
CA GLY A 34 -2.94 10.68 2.84
C GLY A 34 -2.86 12.21 2.83
N GLY A 35 -3.12 12.87 1.70
CA GLY A 35 -3.17 14.33 1.59
C GLY A 35 -1.81 15.03 1.57
N VAL A 36 -0.72 14.25 1.54
CA VAL A 36 0.66 14.73 1.46
C VAL A 36 1.44 13.90 0.46
N LYS A 37 2.39 14.52 -0.24
CA LYS A 37 3.25 13.81 -1.19
C LYS A 37 4.26 12.95 -0.43
N ILE A 38 4.34 11.68 -0.79
CA ILE A 38 5.25 10.70 -0.19
C ILE A 38 6.02 10.03 -1.32
N GLU A 39 7.35 9.99 -1.19
CA GLU A 39 8.20 9.16 -2.04
C GLU A 39 8.21 7.74 -1.46
N ALA A 40 7.59 6.80 -2.19
CA ALA A 40 7.42 5.42 -1.75
C ALA A 40 7.97 4.49 -2.86
N GLY A 41 8.94 3.63 -2.50
CA GLY A 41 9.47 2.62 -3.42
C GLY A 41 8.48 1.49 -3.70
N GLU A 42 8.81 0.63 -4.65
CA GLU A 42 7.98 -0.49 -5.11
C GLU A 42 7.54 -1.39 -3.93
N CYS A 43 8.49 -1.82 -3.09
CA CYS A 43 8.19 -2.75 -2.00
C CYS A 43 7.39 -2.07 -0.87
N SER A 44 7.63 -0.77 -0.63
CA SER A 44 6.94 0.00 0.40
C SER A 44 5.45 0.18 0.10
N THR A 45 5.09 0.12 -1.17
CA THR A 45 3.75 0.39 -1.67
C THR A 45 2.81 -0.81 -1.45
N SER A 46 3.36 -2.02 -1.33
CA SER A 46 2.60 -3.25 -1.07
C SER A 46 1.86 -3.24 0.27
N GLY A 47 2.42 -2.58 1.28
CA GLY A 47 1.78 -2.36 2.59
C GLY A 47 0.50 -1.51 2.50
N LEU A 48 0.26 -0.84 1.37
CA LEU A 48 -0.85 0.08 1.15
C LEU A 48 -1.98 -0.42 0.26
N ALA A 49 -1.99 -1.70 -0.06
CA ALA A 49 -3.18 -2.33 -0.62
C ALA A 49 -4.40 -2.24 0.33
N ALA A 50 -4.18 -1.99 1.62
CA ALA A 50 -5.22 -1.90 2.65
C ALA A 50 -6.22 -0.74 2.40
N PRO A 51 -5.80 0.50 2.07
CA PRO A 51 -6.72 1.52 1.55
C PRO A 51 -7.44 1.12 0.25
N GLY A 52 -6.80 0.31 -0.61
CA GLY A 52 -7.44 -0.29 -1.78
C GLY A 52 -8.60 -1.23 -1.42
N CYS A 53 -8.69 -1.70 -0.17
CA CYS A 53 -9.87 -2.41 0.32
C CYS A 53 -11.11 -1.52 0.38
N GLN A 54 -10.97 -0.20 0.56
CA GLN A 54 -12.10 0.72 0.61
C GLN A 54 -12.89 0.75 -0.70
N THR A 55 -12.23 0.49 -1.84
CA THR A 55 -12.91 0.41 -3.14
C THR A 55 -13.58 -0.95 -3.37
N ARG A 56 -13.41 -1.92 -2.45
CA ARG A 56 -14.01 -3.26 -2.50
C ARG A 56 -14.88 -3.50 -1.26
N PRO A 57 -16.20 -3.23 -1.32
CA PRO A 57 -17.09 -3.29 -0.16
C PRO A 57 -17.02 -4.61 0.63
N THR A 58 -16.86 -5.74 -0.06
CA THR A 58 -16.74 -7.06 0.55
C THR A 58 -15.45 -7.26 1.35
N MET A 59 -14.38 -6.58 0.96
CA MET A 59 -13.06 -6.63 1.60
C MET A 59 -13.02 -5.70 2.80
N LEU A 60 -13.59 -4.49 2.66
CA LEU A 60 -13.75 -3.54 3.76
C LEU A 60 -14.61 -4.11 4.89
N ALA A 61 -15.72 -4.78 4.55
CA ALA A 61 -16.56 -5.45 5.55
C ALA A 61 -15.80 -6.57 6.30
N LYS A 62 -14.90 -7.28 5.62
CA LYS A 62 -14.09 -8.34 6.23
C LYS A 62 -12.92 -7.83 7.07
N SER A 63 -12.41 -6.62 6.80
CA SER A 63 -11.26 -6.04 7.52
C SER A 63 -11.64 -5.43 8.87
N GLY A 64 -12.93 -5.21 9.13
CA GLY A 64 -13.41 -4.57 10.35
C GLY A 64 -13.12 -3.06 10.44
N PHE A 65 -12.65 -2.44 9.35
CA PHE A 65 -12.39 -1.00 9.32
C PHE A 65 -13.69 -0.21 9.19
N ASN A 66 -13.73 0.93 9.87
CA ASN A 66 -14.84 1.89 9.84
C ASN A 66 -14.30 3.34 9.87
N SER A 67 -15.19 4.32 9.94
CA SER A 67 -14.84 5.75 9.97
C SER A 67 -14.01 6.17 11.18
N ASP A 68 -14.04 5.40 12.26
CA ASP A 68 -13.35 5.70 13.52
C ASP A 68 -11.99 4.98 13.62
N SER A 69 -11.63 4.19 12.60
CA SER A 69 -10.41 3.40 12.58
C SER A 69 -9.17 4.28 12.37
N VAL A 70 -8.14 4.07 13.20
CA VAL A 70 -6.82 4.67 13.00
C VAL A 70 -5.91 3.65 12.32
N ILE A 71 -5.45 3.97 11.11
CA ILE A 71 -4.64 3.06 10.29
C ILE A 71 -3.18 3.51 10.33
N LEU A 72 -2.30 2.63 10.83
CA LEU A 72 -0.85 2.80 10.74
C LEU A 72 -0.32 2.06 9.51
N LEU A 73 0.46 2.76 8.70
CA LEU A 73 1.12 2.22 7.51
C LEU A 73 2.62 2.41 7.66
N ILE A 74 3.41 1.37 7.36
CA ILE A 74 4.86 1.40 7.44
C ILE A 74 5.41 1.24 6.03
N GLY A 75 6.05 2.29 5.51
CA GLY A 75 6.82 2.22 4.28
C GLY A 75 8.20 1.64 4.56
N SER A 76 8.54 0.53 3.90
CA SER A 76 9.83 -0.13 4.10
C SER A 76 11.00 0.57 3.40
N GLU A 77 10.74 1.38 2.37
CA GLU A 77 11.75 2.05 1.55
C GLU A 77 11.19 3.30 0.82
N GLY A 78 12.09 4.18 0.36
CA GLY A 78 11.81 5.28 -0.58
C GLY A 78 12.20 4.90 -2.02
N ALA A 79 12.56 5.87 -2.86
CA ALA A 79 13.06 5.60 -4.21
C ALA A 79 14.50 5.05 -4.19
N THR A 80 14.63 3.76 -3.91
CA THR A 80 15.93 3.06 -3.82
C THR A 80 16.62 2.91 -5.18
N ASP A 81 15.84 2.79 -6.26
CA ASP A 81 16.29 2.85 -7.65
C ASP A 81 15.54 3.97 -8.38
N ALA A 82 16.27 4.98 -8.83
CA ALA A 82 15.69 6.17 -9.44
C ALA A 82 15.11 5.91 -10.83
N ASP A 83 15.69 4.98 -11.60
CA ASP A 83 15.26 4.69 -12.96
C ASP A 83 13.95 3.88 -12.91
N ILE A 84 13.89 2.84 -12.08
CA ILE A 84 12.68 2.05 -11.84
C ILE A 84 11.58 2.93 -11.25
N TYR A 85 11.91 3.80 -10.29
CA TYR A 85 10.94 4.71 -9.70
C TYR A 85 10.32 5.64 -10.77
N ALA A 86 11.15 6.25 -11.62
CA ALA A 86 10.65 7.11 -12.68
C ALA A 86 9.76 6.37 -13.68
N GLU A 87 10.13 5.14 -14.05
CA GLU A 87 9.33 4.27 -14.92
C GLU A 87 7.95 3.97 -14.30
N LEU A 88 7.93 3.51 -13.04
CA LEU A 88 6.69 3.14 -12.35
C LEU A 88 5.80 4.34 -12.07
N ILE A 89 6.36 5.50 -11.72
CA ILE A 89 5.58 6.75 -11.59
C ILE A 89 4.95 7.13 -12.92
N SER A 90 5.70 7.07 -14.02
CA SER A 90 5.15 7.38 -15.35
C SER A 90 4.08 6.37 -15.76
N LEU A 91 4.22 5.10 -15.43
CA LEU A 91 3.24 4.05 -15.72
C LEU A 91 1.95 4.26 -14.93
N GLY A 92 2.06 4.58 -13.63
CA GLY A 92 0.92 4.72 -12.72
C GLY A 92 0.09 5.99 -12.88
N GLN A 93 0.57 6.96 -13.65
CA GLN A 93 -0.14 8.21 -13.97
C GLN A 93 -1.05 8.12 -15.20
N ASN A 94 -0.95 7.04 -15.98
CA ASN A 94 -1.79 6.76 -17.15
C ASN A 94 -3.03 5.95 -16.78
#